data_AF-A0A7Z9UDH5-F1
#
_entry.id   AF-A0A7Z9UDH5-F1
#
_cell.length_a   1.000
_cell.length_b   1.000
_cell.length_c   1.000
_cell.angle_alpha   90.00
_cell.angle_beta   90.00
_cell.angle_gamma   90.00
#
_symmetry.space_group_name_H-M   'P 1'
#
loop_
_entity.id
_entity.type
_entity.pdbx_description
1 polymer ?
#
loop_
_entity_poly.entity_id
_entity_poly.type
_entity_poly.pdbx_seq_one_letter_code
_entity_poly.pdbx_strand_id
1 'polypeptide(L)'
;KHGRIVTTETRAKELSSFVEKIITDAKKAHEAEDDVKKLNYKRRVFRHFSSQTSNADRRKRGMKNRKPHREVAQELFDRVAPQYCKGGEFERASGYTRVLKIYPPRKGDGASRALIELVGHED
;
A
#
# COMPACT_ATOMS: atom_id res chain seq x y z
N LYS A 1 5.73 2.19 -5.49
CA LYS A 1 7.20 2.07 -5.70
C LYS A 1 7.71 0.75 -6.28
N HIS A 2 7.54 -0.43 -5.67
CA HIS A 2 8.18 -1.67 -6.18
C HIS A 2 7.25 -2.69 -6.85
N GLY A 3 5.93 -2.58 -6.71
CA GLY A 3 4.93 -3.50 -7.31
C GLY A 3 4.91 -4.90 -6.68
N ARG A 4 6.09 -5.45 -6.36
CA ARG A 4 6.31 -6.79 -5.80
C ARG A 4 7.39 -6.76 -4.71
N ILE A 5 7.23 -7.58 -3.67
CA ILE A 5 8.15 -7.69 -2.54
C ILE A 5 8.24 -9.14 -2.09
N VAL A 6 9.47 -9.64 -1.90
CA VAL A 6 9.69 -10.95 -1.27
C VAL A 6 9.91 -10.77 0.23
N THR A 7 9.11 -11.45 1.04
CA THR A 7 9.17 -11.38 2.51
C THR A 7 8.88 -12.75 3.13
N THR A 8 8.67 -12.82 4.45
CA THR A 8 8.19 -14.05 5.11
C THR A 8 6.71 -14.28 4.83
N GLU A 9 6.26 -15.53 4.78
CA GLU A 9 4.85 -15.86 4.52
C GLU A 9 3.91 -15.13 5.50
N THR A 10 4.27 -15.10 6.79
CA THR A 10 3.51 -14.42 7.83
C THR A 10 3.40 -12.92 7.57
N ARG A 11 4.51 -12.24 7.25
CA ARG A 11 4.51 -10.80 6.94
C ARG A 11 3.75 -10.50 5.66
N ALA A 12 3.81 -11.38 4.66
CA ALA A 12 3.06 -11.19 3.42
C ALA A 12 1.54 -11.24 3.67
N LYS A 13 1.07 -12.24 4.43
CA LYS A 13 -0.36 -12.36 4.80
C LYS A 13 -0.87 -11.15 5.58
N GLU A 14 -0.10 -10.69 6.57
CA GLU A 14 -0.43 -9.48 7.32
C GLU A 14 -0.47 -8.25 6.42
N LEU A 15 0.55 -8.08 5.57
CA LEU A 15 0.63 -6.95 4.64
C LEU A 15 -0.52 -6.92 3.64
N SER A 16 -0.98 -8.08 3.17
CA SER A 16 -2.14 -8.21 2.28
C SER A 16 -3.38 -7.55 2.89
N SER A 17 -3.71 -7.89 4.13
CA SER A 17 -4.89 -7.35 4.82
C SER A 17 -4.82 -5.83 5.03
N PHE A 18 -3.62 -5.31 5.23
CA PHE A 18 -3.36 -3.89 5.42
C PHE A 18 -3.48 -3.11 4.10
N VAL A 19 -2.83 -3.61 3.04
CA VAL A 19 -2.82 -3.00 1.71
C VAL A 19 -4.22 -3.00 1.09
N GLU A 20 -4.99 -4.07 1.29
CA GLU A 20 -6.34 -4.19 0.76
C GLU A 20 -7.27 -3.07 1.26
N LYS A 21 -7.18 -2.70 2.55
CA LYS A 21 -7.94 -1.58 3.11
C LYS A 21 -7.53 -0.24 2.50
N ILE A 22 -6.23 -0.03 2.31
CA ILE A 22 -5.69 1.22 1.75
C ILE A 22 -6.15 1.41 0.30
N ILE A 23 -6.03 0.37 -0.52
CA ILE A 23 -6.46 0.42 -1.94
C ILE A 23 -7.97 0.60 -2.02
N THR A 24 -8.74 -0.07 -1.15
CA THR A 24 -10.20 0.10 -1.11
C THR A 24 -10.60 1.54 -0.82
N ASP A 25 -9.98 2.18 0.18
CA ASP A 25 -10.25 3.60 0.49
C ASP A 25 -9.81 4.50 -0.67
N ALA A 26 -8.69 4.18 -1.33
CA ALA A 26 -8.21 4.95 -2.48
C ALA A 26 -9.17 4.87 -3.68
N LYS A 27 -9.64 3.66 -4.01
CA LYS A 27 -10.67 3.40 -5.03
C LYS A 27 -11.96 4.15 -4.74
N LYS A 28 -12.47 4.07 -3.50
CA LYS A 28 -13.67 4.82 -3.08
C LYS A 28 -13.49 6.33 -3.20
N ALA A 29 -12.30 6.87 -2.93
CA ALA A 29 -12.04 8.29 -3.13
C ALA A 29 -12.07 8.68 -4.60
N HIS A 30 -11.65 7.80 -5.51
CA HIS A 30 -11.67 8.04 -6.95
C HIS A 30 -13.10 7.96 -7.50
N GLU A 31 -13.90 6.99 -7.04
CA GLU A 31 -15.28 6.78 -7.49
C GLU A 31 -16.29 7.74 -6.84
N ALA A 32 -15.93 8.40 -5.73
CA ALA A 32 -16.82 9.34 -5.06
C ALA A 32 -17.01 10.65 -5.87
N GLU A 33 -18.27 10.98 -6.13
CA GLU A 33 -18.70 12.26 -6.69
C GLU A 33 -18.64 13.37 -5.63
N ASP A 34 -19.19 13.13 -4.43
CA ASP A 34 -19.21 14.10 -3.33
C ASP A 34 -17.80 14.47 -2.85
N ASP A 35 -17.47 15.76 -2.86
CA ASP A 35 -16.17 16.27 -2.40
C ASP A 35 -15.88 15.93 -0.94
N VAL A 36 -16.91 15.95 -0.08
CA VAL A 36 -16.78 15.62 1.35
C VAL A 36 -16.38 14.15 1.53
N LYS A 37 -16.98 13.22 0.77
CA LYS A 37 -16.65 11.79 0.83
C LYS A 37 -15.26 11.55 0.27
N LYS A 38 -14.93 12.15 -0.88
CA LYS A 38 -13.60 12.09 -1.49
C LYS A 38 -12.52 12.56 -0.52
N LEU A 39 -12.74 13.69 0.16
CA LEU A 39 -11.82 14.21 1.18
C LEU A 39 -11.69 13.29 2.39
N ASN A 40 -12.80 12.69 2.86
CA ASN A 40 -12.77 11.74 3.97
C ASN A 40 -11.90 10.52 3.65
N TYR A 41 -12.11 9.88 2.50
CA TYR A 41 -11.31 8.72 2.08
C TYR A 41 -9.84 9.07 1.87
N LYS A 42 -9.54 10.21 1.24
CA LYS A 42 -8.17 10.70 1.12
C LYS A 42 -7.52 10.85 2.49
N ARG A 43 -8.18 11.48 3.47
CA ARG A 43 -7.66 11.63 4.85
C ARG A 43 -7.38 10.29 5.53
N ARG A 44 -8.25 9.29 5.33
CA ARG A 44 -8.05 7.93 5.85
C ARG A 44 -6.78 7.29 5.29
N VAL A 45 -6.56 7.41 3.97
CA VAL A 45 -5.32 6.95 3.32
C VAL A 45 -4.12 7.71 3.88
N PHE A 46 -4.14 9.05 3.83
CA PHE A 46 -3.03 9.89 4.27
C PHE A 46 -2.66 9.70 5.74
N ARG A 47 -3.60 9.32 6.62
CA ARG A 47 -3.30 8.95 8.02
C ARG A 47 -2.23 7.85 8.13
N HIS A 48 -2.24 6.88 7.23
CA HIS A 48 -1.28 5.78 7.23
C HIS A 48 0.12 6.21 6.74
N PHE A 49 0.18 7.31 5.99
CA PHE A 49 1.41 7.83 5.39
C PHE A 49 1.94 9.11 6.06
N SER A 50 1.14 9.77 6.89
CA SER A 50 1.55 10.95 7.66
C SER A 50 2.39 10.52 8.85
N SER A 51 3.65 10.97 8.90
CA SER A 51 4.48 10.79 10.09
C SER A 51 3.82 11.50 11.28
N GLN A 52 3.53 10.77 12.36
CA GLN A 52 2.93 11.32 13.59
C GLN A 52 3.82 12.33 14.35
N THR A 53 4.98 12.71 13.81
CA THR A 53 5.94 13.56 14.52
C THR A 53 5.96 14.96 13.94
N SER A 54 5.88 15.97 14.82
CA SER A 54 6.14 17.36 14.49
C SER A 54 7.57 17.51 13.94
N ASN A 55 7.79 18.42 12.98
CA ASN A 55 9.15 18.66 12.46
C ASN A 55 10.16 19.05 13.56
N ALA A 56 9.67 19.66 14.65
CA ALA A 56 10.46 19.98 15.84
C ALA A 56 10.89 18.72 16.63
N ASP A 57 9.97 17.78 16.91
CA ASP A 57 10.29 16.51 17.57
C ASP A 57 11.24 15.63 16.74
N ARG A 58 11.11 15.66 15.41
CA ARG A 58 11.98 14.91 14.49
C ARG A 58 13.43 15.34 14.58
N ARG A 59 13.70 16.65 14.71
CA ARG A 59 15.04 17.20 14.92
C ARG A 59 15.62 16.78 16.27
N LYS A 60 14.83 16.84 17.34
CA LYS A 60 15.26 16.48 18.70
C LYS A 60 15.62 14.99 18.85
N ARG A 61 14.95 14.10 18.11
CA ARG A 61 15.17 12.64 18.16
C ARG A 61 16.28 12.12 17.23
N GLY A 62 17.03 12.99 16.53
CA GLY A 62 18.09 12.57 15.61
C GLY A 62 17.61 11.74 14.41
N MET A 63 16.29 11.70 14.16
CA MET A 63 15.70 10.96 13.04
C MET A 63 15.90 11.76 11.75
N LYS A 64 17.00 11.48 11.05
CA LYS A 64 17.31 12.03 9.73
C LYS A 64 16.12 11.95 8.78
N ASN A 65 15.96 13.00 7.96
CA ASN A 65 14.96 13.27 6.93
C ASN A 65 14.37 12.04 6.19
N ARG A 66 13.51 11.25 6.83
CA ARG A 66 12.55 10.40 6.11
C ARG A 66 11.56 11.34 5.44
N LYS A 67 11.67 11.55 4.12
CA LYS A 67 10.63 12.25 3.36
C LYS A 67 9.25 11.70 3.79
N PRO A 68 8.26 12.55 4.08
CA PRO A 68 6.93 12.04 4.36
C PRO A 68 6.52 11.15 3.19
N HIS A 69 5.91 9.99 3.45
CA HIS A 69 5.46 9.07 2.40
C HIS A 69 4.25 9.61 1.61
N ARG A 70 4.11 10.95 1.56
CA ARG A 70 3.14 11.67 0.74
C ARG A 70 3.32 11.35 -0.73
N GLU A 71 4.57 11.23 -1.20
CA GLU A 71 4.88 10.82 -2.58
C GLU A 71 4.27 9.44 -2.90
N VAL A 72 4.29 8.51 -1.94
CA VAL A 72 3.71 7.15 -2.11
C VAL A 72 2.19 7.20 -2.13
N ALA A 73 1.58 7.99 -1.25
CA ALA A 73 0.13 8.18 -1.26
C ALA A 73 -0.33 8.86 -2.55
N GLN A 74 0.46 9.78 -3.10
CA GLN A 74 0.19 10.42 -4.38
C GLN A 74 0.27 9.39 -5.53
N GLU A 75 1.34 8.58 -5.60
CA GLU A 75 1.49 7.48 -6.56
C GLU A 75 0.31 6.48 -6.49
N LEU A 76 -0.19 6.20 -5.29
CA LEU A 76 -1.36 5.34 -5.08
C LEU A 76 -2.61 5.91 -5.75
N PHE A 77 -2.87 7.22 -5.63
CA PHE A 77 -4.05 7.83 -6.26
C PHE A 77 -3.89 8.04 -7.77
N ASP A 78 -2.68 8.38 -8.21
CA ASP A 78 -2.45 8.76 -9.61
C ASP A 78 -2.31 7.53 -10.53
N ARG A 79 -1.71 6.43 -10.04
CA ARG A 79 -1.41 5.25 -10.86
C ARG A 79 -2.17 3.99 -10.46
N VAL A 80 -2.22 3.69 -9.17
CA VAL A 80 -2.68 2.37 -8.70
C VAL A 80 -4.21 2.31 -8.54
N ALA A 81 -4.81 3.33 -7.91
CA ALA A 81 -6.26 3.35 -7.67
C ALA A 81 -7.09 3.29 -8.97
N PRO A 82 -6.79 4.06 -10.03
CA PRO A 82 -7.56 4.04 -11.28
C PRO A 82 -7.61 2.65 -11.94
N GLN A 83 -6.53 1.88 -11.87
CA GLN A 83 -6.45 0.53 -12.45
C GLN A 83 -7.50 -0.44 -11.89
N TYR A 84 -7.88 -0.27 -10.63
CA TYR A 84 -8.85 -1.13 -9.95
C TYR A 84 -10.27 -0.55 -9.86
N CYS A 85 -10.46 0.69 -10.30
CA CYS A 85 -11.79 1.33 -10.36
C CYS A 85 -12.65 0.72 -11.46
N LYS A 86 -13.95 1.06 -11.46
CA LYS A 86 -14.85 0.70 -12.56
C LYS A 86 -14.31 1.20 -13.91
N GLY A 87 -14.23 0.32 -14.90
CA GLY A 87 -13.65 0.61 -16.22
C GLY A 87 -12.12 0.63 -16.27
N GLY A 88 -11.43 0.29 -15.17
CA GLY A 88 -9.98 0.08 -15.16
C GLY A 88 -9.59 -1.32 -15.65
N GLU A 89 -8.35 -1.48 -16.13
CA GLU A 89 -7.83 -2.75 -16.68
C GLU A 89 -7.94 -3.93 -15.71
N PHE A 90 -7.85 -3.67 -14.40
CA PHE A 90 -7.88 -4.68 -13.35
C PHE A 90 -9.09 -4.51 -12.43
N GLU A 91 -10.21 -3.99 -12.95
CA GLU A 91 -11.45 -3.78 -12.21
C GLU A 91 -11.79 -4.98 -11.34
N ARG A 92 -11.92 -4.73 -10.03
CA ARG A 92 -12.28 -5.76 -9.04
C ARG A 92 -12.90 -5.16 -7.79
N ALA A 93 -13.71 -5.94 -7.08
CA ALA A 93 -14.32 -5.54 -5.83
C ALA A 93 -13.35 -5.65 -4.63
N SER A 94 -12.45 -6.65 -4.66
CA SER A 94 -11.47 -6.98 -3.61
C SER A 94 -10.32 -7.81 -4.19
N GLY A 95 -9.35 -8.23 -3.37
CA GLY A 95 -8.24 -9.08 -3.83
C GLY A 95 -7.23 -8.33 -4.70
N TYR A 96 -6.75 -7.19 -4.21
CA TYR A 96 -5.79 -6.34 -4.92
C TYR A 96 -4.34 -6.85 -4.85
N THR A 97 -4.06 -7.74 -3.90
CA THR A 97 -2.74 -8.35 -3.70
C THR A 97 -2.77 -9.85 -3.92
N ARG A 98 -1.69 -10.39 -4.47
CA ARG A 98 -1.45 -11.84 -4.59
C ARG A 98 -0.28 -12.22 -3.69
N VAL A 99 -0.43 -13.31 -2.95
CA VAL A 99 0.63 -13.88 -2.10
C VAL A 99 0.99 -15.26 -2.62
N LEU A 100 2.20 -15.39 -3.16
CA LEU A 100 2.74 -16.64 -3.71
C LEU A 100 3.79 -17.20 -2.76
N LYS A 101 3.62 -18.46 -2.34
CA LYS A 101 4.64 -19.14 -1.51
C LYS A 101 5.89 -19.40 -2.35
N ILE A 102 7.05 -19.11 -1.80
CA ILE A 102 8.34 -19.36 -2.45
C ILE A 102 9.04 -20.50 -1.72
N TYR A 103 9.49 -21.48 -2.50
CA TYR A 103 10.42 -22.52 -2.09
C TYR A 103 11.79 -22.28 -2.75
N PRO A 104 12.93 -22.55 -2.08
CA PRO A 104 13.08 -23.07 -0.72
C PRO A 104 12.89 -22.02 0.40
N PRO A 105 12.73 -22.46 1.67
CA PRO A 105 12.80 -21.56 2.82
C PRO A 105 14.10 -20.76 2.83
N ARG A 106 14.11 -19.64 3.57
CA ARG A 106 15.28 -18.77 3.62
C ARG A 106 16.48 -19.51 4.22
N LYS A 107 17.61 -19.46 3.51
CA LYS A 107 18.87 -20.03 3.98
C LYS A 107 19.36 -19.23 5.20
N GLY A 108 19.63 -19.92 6.30
CA GLY A 108 20.08 -19.33 7.57
C GLY A 108 19.08 -19.56 8.70
N ASP A 109 17.91 -18.94 8.62
CA ASP A 109 16.87 -19.02 9.66
C ASP A 109 15.73 -20.00 9.33
N GLY A 110 15.74 -20.62 8.14
CA GLY A 110 14.72 -21.58 7.72
C GLY A 110 13.33 -20.96 7.53
N ALA A 111 13.20 -19.63 7.52
CA ALA A 111 11.90 -18.97 7.50
C ALA A 111 11.18 -19.16 6.15
N SER A 112 9.90 -19.56 6.19
CA SER A 112 9.04 -19.66 5.00
C SER A 112 8.91 -18.31 4.31
N ARG A 113 9.17 -18.27 3.00
CA ARG A 113 9.13 -17.05 2.18
C ARG A 113 7.86 -16.99 1.34
N ALA A 114 7.43 -15.78 1.04
CA ALA A 114 6.39 -15.51 0.07
C ALA A 114 6.70 -14.23 -0.72
N LEU A 115 6.29 -14.23 -1.99
CA LEU A 115 6.20 -13.05 -2.82
C LEU A 115 4.82 -12.44 -2.59
N ILE A 116 4.76 -11.15 -2.29
CA ILE A 116 3.52 -10.37 -2.32
C ILE A 116 3.62 -9.34 -3.45
N GLU A 117 2.60 -9.29 -4.28
CA GLU A 117 2.52 -8.40 -5.44
C GLU A 117 1.14 -7.78 -5.59
N LEU A 118 1.08 -6.63 -6.24
CA LEU A 118 -0.17 -6.01 -6.69
C LEU A 118 -0.63 -6.69 -7.98
N VAL A 119 -1.91 -7.04 -8.07
CA VAL A 119 -2.42 -7.72 -9.27
C VAL A 119 -2.44 -6.74 -10.45
N GLY A 120 -1.90 -7.15 -11.60
CA GLY A 120 -1.79 -6.27 -12.77
C GLY A 120 -0.59 -5.34 -12.76
N HIS A 121 0.27 -5.47 -11.74
CA HIS A 121 1.57 -4.81 -11.64
C HIS A 121 2.68 -5.86 -11.86
N GLU A 122 2.49 -6.68 -12.89
CA GLU A 122 3.44 -7.67 -13.39
C GLU A 122 4.38 -6.92 -14.36
N ASP A 123 5.71 -7.07 -14.20
CA ASP A 123 6.70 -6.44 -15.10
C ASP A 123 6.61 -7.02 -16.52
#